data_AF-A0A4V0Y8U4-F1
#
_entry.id   AF-A0A4V0Y8U4-F1
#
_cell.length_a   1.000
_cell.length_b   1.000
_cell.length_c   1.000
_cell.angle_alpha   90.00
_cell.angle_beta   90.00
_cell.angle_gamma   90.00
#
_symmetry.space_group_name_H-M   'P 1'
#
loop_
_entity.id
_entity.type
_entity.pdbx_description
1 polymer ?
#
loop_
_entity_poly.entity_id
_entity_poly.type
_entity_poly.pdbx_seq_one_letter_code
_entity_poly.pdbx_strand_id
1 'polypeptide(L)'
;MDYTNLHMRVEVHKCADFVMQLFPEARLFIEKDVPAYGDVILHEILQISEPRICLVDAEKMMVLREVNIGNCSRKECNNVMWSFGKVPLSTYRLNTMPCDVDRVLNSYPPS
;
A
#
# COMPACT_ATOMS: atom_id res chain seq x y z
N MET A 1 24.34 15.24 -11.44
CA MET A 1 23.38 15.04 -10.34
C MET A 1 23.15 13.56 -10.26
N ASP A 2 23.74 12.91 -9.26
CA ASP A 2 23.59 11.48 -9.02
C ASP A 2 22.19 11.20 -8.44
N TYR A 3 21.39 10.40 -9.15
CA TYR A 3 20.04 10.00 -8.75
C TYR A 3 20.04 8.64 -8.03
N THR A 4 21.16 8.25 -7.41
CA THR A 4 21.42 6.82 -7.18
C THR A 4 20.70 6.16 -6.01
N ASN A 5 19.94 6.85 -5.15
CA ASN A 5 19.02 6.19 -4.22
C ASN A 5 17.89 7.12 -3.76
N LEU A 6 16.79 7.18 -4.52
CA LEU A 6 15.55 7.76 -3.98
C LEU A 6 14.90 6.74 -3.06
N HIS A 7 15.10 6.88 -1.75
CA HIS A 7 14.36 6.12 -0.74
C HIS A 7 12.94 6.67 -0.61
N MET A 8 12.03 6.19 -1.44
CA MET A 8 10.62 6.56 -1.39
C MET A 8 9.88 5.75 -0.33
N ARG A 9 9.06 6.42 0.48
CA ARG A 9 8.13 5.79 1.43
C ARG A 9 6.72 6.33 1.26
N VAL A 10 5.72 5.53 1.64
CA VAL A 10 4.32 5.95 1.62
C VAL A 10 3.87 6.20 3.05
N GLU A 11 3.26 7.36 3.27
CA GLU A 11 2.68 7.76 4.53
C GLU A 11 1.17 7.95 4.35
N VAL A 12 0.39 7.55 5.34
CA VAL A 12 -1.05 7.79 5.39
C VAL A 12 -1.30 8.68 6.60
N HIS A 13 -1.92 9.82 6.38
CA HIS A 13 -2.25 10.77 7.44
C HIS A 13 -3.74 10.65 7.74
N LYS A 14 -4.02 10.10 8.91
CA LYS A 14 -5.35 9.99 9.50
C LYS A 14 -5.63 11.29 10.27
N CYS A 15 -6.76 11.93 10.03
CA CYS A 15 -7.19 13.07 10.85
C CYS A 15 -7.86 12.60 12.15
N ALA A 16 -8.18 13.54 13.04
CA ALA A 16 -8.82 13.23 14.31
C ALA A 16 -10.10 12.38 14.13
N ASP A 17 -10.35 11.45 15.06
CA ASP A 17 -11.43 10.45 14.93
C ASP A 17 -12.81 11.06 14.70
N PHE A 18 -13.10 12.21 15.31
CA PHE A 18 -14.37 12.91 15.10
C PHE A 18 -14.52 13.45 13.67
N VAL A 19 -13.42 13.86 13.02
CA VAL A 19 -13.41 14.30 11.62
C VAL A 19 -13.50 13.09 10.69
N MET A 20 -12.82 11.98 11.03
CA MET A 20 -12.87 10.73 10.25
C MET A 20 -14.29 10.15 10.14
N GLN A 21 -15.22 10.50 11.03
CA GLN A 21 -16.63 10.11 10.91
C GLN A 21 -17.30 10.69 9.65
N LEU A 22 -16.78 11.80 9.11
CA LEU A 22 -17.27 12.41 7.88
C LEU A 22 -16.79 11.66 6.61
N PHE A 23 -15.79 10.78 6.75
CA PHE A 23 -15.13 10.09 5.65
C PHE A 23 -15.15 8.57 5.86
N PRO A 24 -16.34 7.93 5.83
CA PRO A 24 -16.50 6.52 6.23
C PRO A 24 -15.69 5.54 5.37
N GLU A 25 -15.57 5.82 4.06
CA GLU A 25 -14.80 4.99 3.13
C GLU A 25 -13.29 5.09 3.38
N ALA A 26 -12.77 6.32 3.52
CA ALA A 26 -11.38 6.57 3.89
C ALA A 26 -11.05 5.96 5.25
N ARG A 27 -11.98 6.04 6.21
CA ARG A 27 -11.84 5.42 7.53
C ARG A 27 -11.70 3.90 7.43
N LEU A 28 -12.59 3.24 6.69
CA LEU A 28 -12.52 1.79 6.48
C LEU A 28 -11.22 1.39 5.79
N PHE A 29 -10.77 2.14 4.79
CA PHE A 29 -9.46 1.94 4.17
C PHE A 29 -8.32 2.03 5.20
N ILE A 30 -8.27 3.09 6.01
CA ILE A 30 -7.21 3.30 7.00
C ILE A 30 -7.23 2.20 8.07
N GLU A 31 -8.40 1.84 8.59
CA GLU A 31 -8.51 0.87 9.69
C GLU A 31 -8.34 -0.60 9.24
N LYS A 32 -8.74 -0.92 8.00
CA LYS A 32 -8.81 -2.32 7.53
C LYS A 32 -7.74 -2.67 6.51
N ASP A 33 -7.34 -1.74 5.65
CA ASP A 33 -6.44 -2.03 4.52
C ASP A 33 -5.01 -1.57 4.77
N VAL A 34 -4.80 -0.39 5.35
CA VAL A 34 -3.44 0.13 5.65
C VAL A 34 -2.58 -0.88 6.41
N PRO A 35 -3.08 -1.60 7.43
CA PRO A 35 -2.28 -2.63 8.13
C PRO A 35 -1.80 -3.79 7.24
N ALA A 36 -2.44 -4.01 6.08
CA ALA A 36 -2.03 -5.04 5.12
C ALA A 36 -0.89 -4.58 4.19
N TYR A 37 -0.62 -3.28 4.12
CA TYR A 37 0.50 -2.71 3.36
C TYR A 37 1.71 -2.59 4.31
N GLY A 38 2.63 -3.56 4.25
CA GLY A 38 3.66 -3.72 5.27
C GLY A 38 4.56 -2.51 5.53
N ASP A 39 4.96 -1.79 4.48
CA ASP A 39 5.86 -0.63 4.57
C ASP A 39 5.10 0.68 4.32
N VAL A 40 4.17 1.00 5.22
CA VAL A 40 3.38 2.23 5.20
C VAL A 40 3.36 2.82 6.60
N ILE A 41 3.70 4.10 6.71
CA ILE A 41 3.68 4.81 7.99
C ILE A 41 2.31 5.46 8.17
N LEU A 42 1.64 5.20 9.29
CA LEU A 42 0.40 5.88 9.66
C LEU A 42 0.70 7.04 10.62
N HIS A 43 0.34 8.25 10.22
CA HIS A 43 0.41 9.45 11.04
C HIS A 43 -0.97 9.88 11.49
N GLU A 44 -1.12 10.15 12.79
CA GLU A 44 -2.34 10.76 13.33
C GLU A 44 -2.14 12.27 13.45
N ILE A 45 -2.97 13.04 12.73
CA ILE A 45 -3.01 14.49 12.78
C ILE A 45 -4.19 14.92 13.64
N LEU A 46 -3.90 15.52 14.79
CA LEU A 46 -4.90 16.00 15.74
C LEU A 46 -5.60 17.31 15.30
N GLN A 47 -5.10 17.97 14.27
CA GLN A 47 -5.71 19.16 13.68
C GLN A 47 -6.92 18.78 12.80
N ILE A 48 -7.81 19.75 12.59
CA ILE A 48 -8.91 19.61 11.63
C ILE A 48 -8.30 19.66 10.23
N SER A 49 -8.05 18.50 9.66
CA SER A 49 -7.57 18.33 8.29
C SER A 49 -8.29 17.15 7.62
N GLU A 50 -8.25 17.11 6.30
CA GLU A 50 -8.73 15.95 5.55
C GLU A 50 -7.67 14.83 5.57
N PRO A 51 -8.08 13.55 5.50
CA PRO A 51 -7.15 12.44 5.44
C PRO A 51 -6.44 12.41 4.07
N ARG A 52 -5.16 12.01 4.05
CA ARG A 52 -4.32 12.02 2.84
C ARG A 52 -3.35 10.86 2.78
N ILE A 53 -2.95 10.51 1.56
CA ILE A 53 -1.85 9.58 1.26
C ILE A 53 -0.72 10.38 0.65
N CYS A 54 0.48 10.24 1.20
CA CYS A 54 1.68 10.97 0.80
C CYS A 54 2.75 9.99 0.31
N LEU A 55 3.37 10.29 -0.83
CA LEU A 55 4.63 9.69 -1.24
C LEU A 55 5.75 10.64 -0.83
N VAL A 56 6.67 10.17 0.00
CA VAL A 56 7.72 10.98 0.63
C VAL A 56 9.09 10.46 0.24
N ASP A 57 10.00 11.37 -0.12
CA ASP A 57 11.43 11.11 -0.16
C ASP A 57 11.94 11.07 1.29
N ALA A 58 12.22 9.87 1.80
CA ALA A 58 12.56 9.64 3.20
C ALA A 58 13.90 10.28 3.60
N GLU A 59 14.84 10.43 2.67
CA GLU A 59 16.14 11.04 2.94
C GLU A 59 16.02 12.56 3.07
N LYS A 60 15.25 13.18 2.17
CA LYS A 60 15.05 14.63 2.15
C LYS A 60 13.88 15.09 3.01
N MET A 61 13.12 14.15 3.58
CA MET A 61 11.85 14.42 4.28
C MET A 61 10.90 15.28 3.44
N MET A 62 10.88 15.06 2.13
CA MET A 62 10.15 15.90 1.17
C MET A 62 8.94 15.14 0.62
N VAL A 63 7.76 15.74 0.69
CA VAL A 63 6.56 15.19 0.04
C VAL A 63 6.71 15.34 -1.47
N LEU A 64 6.80 14.21 -2.17
CA LEU A 64 6.87 14.15 -3.63
C LEU A 64 5.49 14.21 -4.26
N ARG A 65 4.49 13.60 -3.61
CA ARG A 65 3.09 13.61 -4.05
C ARG A 65 2.15 13.46 -2.87
N GLU A 66 1.06 14.20 -2.89
CA GLU A 66 -0.02 14.13 -1.90
C GLU A 66 -1.35 13.88 -2.62
N VAL A 67 -2.17 12.99 -2.06
CA VAL A 67 -3.53 12.72 -2.54
C VAL A 67 -4.47 12.80 -1.35
N ASN A 68 -5.41 13.73 -1.43
CA ASN A 68 -6.51 13.81 -0.48
C ASN A 68 -7.48 12.65 -0.72
N ILE A 69 -7.84 11.94 0.34
CA ILE A 69 -8.71 10.76 0.28
C ILE A 69 -10.04 10.94 1.01
N GLY A 70 -10.37 12.14 1.51
CA GLY A 70 -11.61 12.36 2.27
C GLY A 70 -12.87 11.92 1.51
N ASN A 71 -12.98 12.31 0.24
CA ASN A 71 -14.12 11.96 -0.61
C ASN A 71 -13.87 10.72 -1.50
N CYS A 72 -12.76 10.00 -1.30
CA CYS A 72 -12.46 8.80 -2.06
C CYS A 72 -13.18 7.59 -1.47
N SER A 73 -13.67 6.72 -2.35
CA SER A 73 -14.08 5.37 -1.97
C SER A 73 -12.88 4.55 -1.47
N ARG A 74 -13.15 3.48 -0.70
CA ARG A 74 -12.11 2.55 -0.26
C ARG A 74 -11.34 1.96 -1.43
N LYS A 75 -12.01 1.69 -2.56
CA LYS A 75 -11.38 1.20 -3.79
C LYS A 75 -10.41 2.22 -4.39
N GLU A 76 -10.80 3.48 -4.45
CA GLU A 76 -9.92 4.55 -4.96
C GLU A 76 -8.71 4.76 -4.07
N CYS A 77 -8.86 4.68 -2.74
CA CYS A 77 -7.74 4.72 -1.80
C CYS A 77 -6.73 3.59 -2.08
N ASN A 78 -7.21 2.36 -2.27
CA ASN A 78 -6.35 1.22 -2.61
C ASN A 78 -5.67 1.40 -3.98
N ASN A 79 -6.37 1.96 -4.98
CA ASN A 79 -5.76 2.28 -6.28
C ASN A 79 -4.62 3.32 -6.15
N VAL A 80 -4.76 4.30 -5.26
CA VAL A 80 -3.68 5.26 -4.97
C VAL A 80 -2.47 4.53 -4.38
N MET A 81 -2.68 3.65 -3.41
CA MET A 81 -1.60 2.83 -2.84
C MET A 81 -0.87 2.01 -3.92
N TRP A 82 -1.62 1.38 -4.83
CA TRP A 82 -1.04 0.63 -5.95
C TRP A 82 -0.26 1.52 -6.90
N SER A 83 -0.73 2.75 -7.16
CA SER A 83 -0.01 3.72 -7.98
C SER A 83 1.31 4.18 -7.35
N PHE A 84 1.46 4.03 -6.02
CA PHE A 84 2.70 4.26 -5.28
C PHE A 84 3.52 2.98 -5.06
N GLY A 85 3.18 1.90 -5.77
CA GLY A 85 3.89 0.62 -5.71
C GLY A 85 3.61 -0.19 -4.43
N LYS A 86 2.63 0.20 -3.61
CA LYS A 86 2.25 -0.57 -2.41
C LYS A 86 1.17 -1.57 -2.78
N VAL A 87 1.45 -2.86 -2.56
CA VAL A 87 0.49 -3.96 -2.72
C VAL A 87 0.30 -4.69 -1.39
N PRO A 88 -0.90 -5.23 -1.10
CA PRO A 88 -1.15 -5.95 0.15
C PRO A 88 -0.24 -7.17 0.30
N LEU A 89 0.20 -7.45 1.54
CA LEU A 89 1.09 -8.57 1.84
C LEU A 89 0.50 -9.94 1.45
N SER A 90 -0.83 -10.07 1.46
CA SER A 90 -1.53 -11.29 1.03
C SER A 90 -1.37 -11.61 -0.45
N THR A 91 -1.12 -10.59 -1.29
CA THR A 91 -0.92 -10.78 -2.73
C THR A 91 0.39 -11.51 -3.04
N TYR A 92 1.40 -11.40 -2.17
CA TYR A 92 2.69 -12.10 -2.37
C TYR A 92 2.60 -13.62 -2.17
N ARG A 93 1.59 -14.14 -1.48
CA ARG A 93 1.40 -15.60 -1.32
C ARG A 93 0.87 -16.29 -2.58
N LEU A 94 0.34 -15.54 -3.56
CA LEU A 94 -0.21 -16.12 -4.78
C LEU A 94 0.82 -16.30 -5.90
N ASN A 95 2.00 -15.66 -5.81
CA ASN A 95 3.02 -15.71 -6.87
C ASN A 95 4.25 -16.58 -6.54
N THR A 96 4.26 -17.29 -5.41
CA THR A 96 5.25 -18.34 -5.12
C THR A 96 4.65 -19.72 -5.35
N MET A 97 4.15 -19.97 -6.56
CA MET A 97 4.09 -21.32 -7.11
C MET A 97 5.36 -21.49 -7.94
N PRO A 98 6.32 -22.35 -7.57
CA PRO A 98 7.40 -22.67 -8.49
C PRO A 98 6.79 -23.38 -9.70
N CYS A 99 6.77 -22.68 -10.84
CA CYS A 99 6.59 -23.30 -12.13
C CYS A 99 7.84 -24.12 -12.44
N ASP A 100 7.86 -25.39 -12.02
CA ASP A 100 8.70 -26.40 -12.67
C ASP A 100 7.78 -27.43 -13.31
N VAL A 101 7.42 -27.12 -14.55
CA VAL A 101 6.78 -28.03 -15.48
C VAL A 101 7.89 -28.75 -16.25
N ASP A 102 7.85 -30.08 -16.14
CA ASP A 102 8.35 -31.09 -17.07
C ASP A 102 9.84 -31.17 -17.41
N ARG A 103 10.41 -32.34 -17.06
CA ARG A 103 11.27 -33.26 -17.85
C ARG A 103 12.13 -34.05 -16.84
N VAL A 104 12.21 -35.38 -16.82
CA VAL A 104 12.12 -36.31 -17.95
C VAL A 104 12.28 -37.76 -17.42
N LEU A 105 11.60 -38.71 -18.09
CA LEU A 105 11.97 -40.14 -18.27
C LEU A 105 12.02 -41.06 -17.03
N ASN A 106 11.08 -42.01 -16.92
CA ASN A 106 11.15 -43.31 -17.62
C ASN A 106 10.25 -44.38 -16.95
N SER A 107 9.49 -45.05 -17.82
CA SER A 107 9.10 -46.48 -17.75
C SER A 107 8.30 -47.01 -16.56
N TYR A 108 6.99 -47.17 -16.78
CA TYR A 108 6.31 -48.46 -16.55
C TYR A 108 6.90 -49.55 -17.47
N PRO A 109 6.60 -50.87 -17.35
CA PRO A 109 6.03 -51.73 -16.27
C PRO A 109 6.88 -53.05 -16.14
N PRO A 110 6.40 -54.31 -15.90
CA PRO A 110 5.20 -54.91 -15.26
C PRO A 110 5.60 -55.85 -14.08
N SER A 111 4.77 -56.54 -13.29
CA SER A 111 3.41 -57.12 -13.41
C SER A 111 2.73 -57.18 -12.04
#